data_AF-A0A7L2RYP4-F1
#
_entry.id   AF-A0A7L2RYP4-F1
#
_cell.length_a   1.000
_cell.length_b   1.000
_cell.length_c   1.000
_cell.angle_alpha   90.00
_cell.angle_beta   90.00
_cell.angle_gamma   90.00
#
_symmetry.space_group_name_H-M   'P 1'
#
loop_
_entity.id
_entity.type
_entity.pdbx_description
1 polymer ?
#
loop_
_entity_poly.entity_id
_entity_poly.type
_entity_poly.pdbx_seq_one_letter_code
_entity_poly.pdbx_strand_id
1 'polypeptide(L)'
;RVLLFRNMVTKEKEKLGLVETSSASPHVTHITIRRSRMLEDGYEQLRQLSQNAMKGVIRVKFVNDLGVDEAGIDQDGVFKEFLEEIIKKVFDPALNLFKTTSGDERLYPSPTSYIHENYLQLFEFVGKMLGKAVYEGIVVDVPFASFFLSQLLGHHHSVFYSSVDELPSLDSEFYKNLTSIK
;
A
#
# COMPACT_ATOMS: atom_id res chain seq x y z
N ARG A 1 8.95 12.33 16.06
CA ARG A 1 7.83 11.41 15.72
C ARG A 1 8.32 10.20 14.92
N VAL A 2 9.01 10.39 13.78
CA VAL A 2 9.56 9.27 12.96
C VAL A 2 10.55 8.39 13.74
N LEU A 3 11.52 8.97 14.46
CA LEU A 3 12.49 8.20 15.26
C LEU A 3 11.81 7.34 16.34
N LEU A 4 10.79 7.87 17.02
CA LEU A 4 10.01 7.12 18.01
C LEU A 4 9.30 5.93 17.35
N PHE A 5 8.69 6.15 16.19
CA PHE A 5 8.06 5.07 15.43
C PHE A 5 9.07 3.99 15.03
N ARG A 6 10.24 4.38 14.50
CA ARG A 6 11.30 3.42 14.15
C ARG A 6 11.75 2.61 15.36
N ASN A 7 11.94 3.26 16.51
CA ASN A 7 12.28 2.56 17.75
C ASN A 7 11.20 1.56 18.20
N MET A 8 9.92 1.88 18.02
CA MET A 8 8.82 0.93 18.31
C MET A 8 8.86 -0.27 17.36
N VAL A 9 9.06 -0.04 16.06
CA VAL A 9 9.17 -1.10 15.06
C VAL A 9 10.37 -2.00 15.37
N THR A 10 11.54 -1.44 15.68
CA THR A 10 12.74 -2.22 16.05
C THR A 10 12.47 -3.12 17.25
N LYS A 11 11.90 -2.57 18.33
CA LYS A 11 11.53 -3.36 19.52
C LYS A 11 10.52 -4.46 19.22
N GLU A 12 9.58 -4.21 18.32
CA GLU A 12 8.63 -5.23 17.89
C GLU A 12 9.31 -6.34 17.09
N LYS A 13 10.19 -5.99 16.13
CA LYS A 13 11.00 -6.95 15.37
C LYS A 13 11.85 -7.83 16.29
N GLU A 14 12.47 -7.25 17.33
CA GLU A 14 13.20 -7.99 18.36
C GLU A 14 12.29 -8.97 19.11
N LYS A 15 11.12 -8.51 19.59
CA LYS A 15 10.15 -9.35 20.30
C LYS A 15 9.63 -10.51 19.46
N LEU A 16 9.47 -10.28 18.15
CA LEU A 16 8.99 -11.29 17.21
C LEU A 16 10.11 -12.22 16.69
N GLY A 17 11.37 -12.02 17.12
CA GLY A 17 12.50 -12.80 16.63
C GLY A 17 12.78 -12.61 15.13
N LEU A 18 12.46 -11.43 14.60
CA LEU A 18 12.64 -11.08 13.19
C LEU A 18 14.00 -10.43 12.90
N VAL A 19 14.76 -10.13 13.96
CA VAL A 19 16.16 -9.69 13.85
C VAL A 19 17.03 -10.93 13.82
N GLU A 20 17.99 -10.99 12.89
CA GLU A 20 19.00 -12.05 12.89
C GLU A 20 19.75 -12.03 14.22
N THR A 21 19.49 -13.05 15.04
CA THR A 21 20.25 -13.35 16.24
C THR A 21 20.91 -14.69 16.04
N SER A 22 22.05 -14.92 16.68
CA SER A 22 22.89 -16.11 16.51
C SER A 22 22.19 -17.46 16.80
N SER A 23 20.93 -17.45 17.24
CA SER A 23 20.19 -18.60 17.74
C SER A 23 18.78 -18.79 17.16
N ALA A 24 18.26 -17.87 16.33
CA ALA A 24 16.94 -18.02 15.71
C ALA A 24 16.90 -17.50 14.28
N SER A 25 16.46 -18.35 13.33
CA SER A 25 16.18 -17.93 11.96
C SER A 25 14.85 -17.16 11.94
N PRO A 26 14.81 -15.93 11.40
CA PRO A 26 13.55 -15.19 11.27
C PRO A 26 12.56 -15.97 10.40
N HIS A 27 11.26 -15.79 10.62
CA HIS A 27 10.26 -16.34 9.71
C HIS A 27 10.42 -15.67 8.33
N VAL A 28 10.92 -16.45 7.35
CA VAL A 28 11.14 -16.00 5.98
C VAL A 28 10.03 -16.55 5.08
N THR A 29 9.27 -15.65 4.46
CA THR A 29 8.31 -16.00 3.41
C THR A 29 9.01 -15.86 2.06
N HIS A 30 8.99 -16.90 1.24
CA HIS A 30 9.51 -16.85 -0.13
C HIS A 30 8.36 -16.71 -1.11
N ILE A 31 8.44 -15.74 -2.01
CA ILE A 31 7.47 -15.56 -3.09
C ILE A 31 8.15 -15.58 -4.45
N THR A 32 7.49 -16.18 -5.43
CA THR A 32 7.98 -16.27 -6.81
C THR A 32 7.12 -15.39 -7.71
N ILE A 33 7.73 -14.45 -8.42
CA ILE A 33 7.02 -13.40 -9.13
C ILE A 33 7.43 -13.39 -10.60
N ARG A 34 6.46 -13.37 -11.52
CA ARG A 34 6.71 -13.05 -12.92
C ARG A 34 6.57 -11.56 -13.13
N ARG A 35 7.56 -10.91 -13.77
CA ARG A 35 7.50 -9.46 -14.07
C ARG A 35 6.23 -9.09 -14.86
N SER A 36 5.81 -9.96 -15.78
CA SER A 36 4.59 -9.81 -16.59
C SER A 36 3.30 -9.86 -15.77
N ARG A 37 3.29 -10.53 -14.62
CA ARG A 37 2.11 -10.81 -13.78
C ARG A 37 2.34 -10.46 -12.31
N MET A 38 3.05 -9.36 -12.08
CA MET A 38 3.55 -9.00 -10.74
C MET A 38 2.42 -8.82 -9.72
N LEU A 39 1.34 -8.12 -10.11
CA LEU A 39 0.20 -7.86 -9.24
C LEU A 39 -0.55 -9.15 -8.90
N GLU A 40 -0.80 -9.99 -9.88
CA GLU A 40 -1.52 -11.25 -9.75
C GLU A 40 -0.74 -12.24 -8.87
N ASP A 41 0.54 -12.46 -9.19
CA ASP A 41 1.41 -13.38 -8.45
C ASP A 41 1.64 -12.89 -7.01
N GLY A 42 1.82 -11.58 -6.83
CA GLY A 42 1.97 -10.95 -5.53
C GLY A 42 0.69 -11.04 -4.69
N TYR A 43 -0.46 -10.73 -5.29
CA TYR A 43 -1.76 -10.81 -4.62
C TYR A 43 -2.06 -12.24 -4.15
N GLU A 44 -1.92 -13.25 -5.01
CA GLU A 44 -2.22 -14.64 -4.65
C GLU A 44 -1.34 -15.16 -3.51
N GLN A 45 -0.04 -14.84 -3.54
CA GLN A 45 0.89 -15.34 -2.52
C GLN A 45 0.84 -14.57 -1.20
N LEU A 46 0.54 -13.27 -1.23
CA LEU A 46 0.63 -12.41 -0.04
C LEU A 46 -0.72 -12.17 0.64
N ARG A 47 -1.85 -12.27 -0.07
CA ARG A 47 -3.16 -11.90 0.51
C ARG A 47 -3.54 -12.75 1.74
N GLN A 48 -3.16 -14.03 1.74
CA GLN A 48 -3.51 -14.98 2.80
C GLN A 48 -2.49 -15.02 3.95
N LEU A 49 -1.38 -14.26 3.85
CA LEU A 49 -0.40 -14.24 4.92
C LEU A 49 -1.01 -13.69 6.21
N SER A 50 -0.67 -14.35 7.32
CA SER A 50 -0.97 -13.84 8.65
C SER A 50 -0.21 -12.54 8.91
N GLN A 51 -0.68 -11.75 9.86
CA GLN A 51 0.00 -10.50 10.24
C GLN A 51 1.46 -10.74 10.66
N ASN A 52 1.75 -11.87 11.33
CA ASN A 52 3.11 -12.21 11.75
C ASN A 52 3.99 -12.57 10.55
N ALA A 53 3.49 -13.36 9.60
CA ALA A 53 4.23 -13.68 8.37
C ALA A 53 4.47 -12.42 7.52
N MET A 54 3.50 -11.52 7.47
CA MET A 54 3.60 -10.24 6.76
C MET A 54 4.65 -9.31 7.38
N LYS A 55 4.79 -9.31 8.71
CA LYS A 55 5.86 -8.58 9.42
C LYS A 55 7.23 -9.22 9.25
N GLY A 56 7.29 -10.53 9.00
CA GLY A 56 8.51 -11.28 8.73
C GLY A 56 9.23 -10.89 7.44
N VAL A 57 10.40 -11.48 7.20
CA VAL A 57 11.19 -11.21 6.00
C VAL A 57 10.47 -11.82 4.80
N ILE A 58 10.25 -11.03 3.75
CA ILE A 58 9.70 -11.52 2.48
C ILE A 58 10.84 -11.51 1.46
N ARG A 59 11.22 -12.69 0.96
CA ARG A 59 12.20 -12.86 -0.10
C ARG A 59 11.49 -13.05 -1.42
N VAL A 60 11.79 -12.18 -2.37
CA VAL A 60 11.21 -12.21 -3.71
C VAL A 60 12.19 -12.87 -4.66
N LYS A 61 11.65 -13.77 -5.49
CA LYS A 61 12.38 -14.42 -6.58
C LYS A 61 11.69 -14.09 -7.89
N PHE A 62 12.36 -13.34 -8.77
CA PHE A 62 11.84 -13.10 -10.11
C PHE A 62 12.12 -14.29 -11.04
N VAL A 63 11.12 -14.65 -11.82
CA VAL A 63 11.18 -15.70 -12.84
C VAL A 63 10.56 -15.20 -14.15
N ASN A 64 11.04 -15.73 -15.27
CA ASN A 64 10.42 -15.46 -16.56
C ASN A 64 9.10 -16.24 -16.75
N ASP A 65 8.43 -16.07 -17.90
CA ASP A 65 7.16 -16.75 -18.18
C ASP A 65 7.27 -18.28 -18.25
N LEU A 66 8.49 -18.82 -18.42
CA LEU A 66 8.79 -20.26 -18.39
C LEU A 66 9.11 -20.76 -16.96
N GLY A 67 9.08 -19.88 -15.96
CA GLY A 67 9.40 -20.21 -14.57
C GLY A 67 10.90 -20.34 -14.27
N VAL A 68 11.77 -19.91 -15.19
CA VAL A 68 13.21 -19.94 -15.00
C VAL A 68 13.68 -18.70 -14.26
N ASP A 69 14.54 -18.91 -13.28
CA ASP A 69 15.16 -17.88 -12.44
C ASP A 69 15.85 -16.80 -13.26
N GLU A 70 15.58 -15.53 -12.93
CA GLU A 70 16.37 -14.42 -13.44
C GLU A 70 17.72 -14.39 -12.71
N ALA A 71 18.80 -14.71 -13.44
CA ALA A 71 20.15 -14.79 -12.87
C ALA A 71 20.73 -13.41 -12.53
N GLY A 72 21.51 -13.34 -11.44
CA GLY A 72 22.32 -12.15 -11.09
C GLY A 72 21.60 -11.06 -10.30
N ILE A 73 20.43 -11.35 -9.71
CA ILE A 73 19.65 -10.37 -8.94
C ILE A 73 20.11 -10.34 -7.48
N ASP A 74 20.41 -9.14 -6.99
CA ASP A 74 20.71 -8.85 -5.58
C ASP A 74 19.47 -9.06 -4.69
N GLN A 75 19.55 -10.04 -3.77
CA GLN A 75 18.45 -10.48 -2.91
C GLN A 75 17.91 -9.35 -2.01
N ASP A 76 18.74 -8.38 -1.62
CA ASP A 76 18.32 -7.29 -0.74
C ASP A 76 17.54 -6.19 -1.49
N GLY A 77 17.76 -6.04 -2.80
CA GLY A 77 17.07 -5.07 -3.64
C GLY A 77 15.72 -5.55 -4.19
N VAL A 78 15.54 -6.87 -4.36
CA VAL A 78 14.39 -7.45 -5.09
C VAL A 78 13.06 -7.15 -4.41
N PHE A 79 13.03 -7.26 -3.08
CA PHE A 79 11.80 -7.00 -2.34
C PHE A 79 11.38 -5.53 -2.47
N LYS A 80 12.35 -4.61 -2.40
CA LYS A 80 12.10 -3.18 -2.56
C LYS A 80 11.57 -2.88 -3.95
N GLU A 81 12.21 -3.41 -5.00
CA GLU A 81 11.77 -3.27 -6.39
C GLU A 81 10.33 -3.77 -6.56
N PHE A 82 10.06 -5.00 -6.10
CA PHE A 82 8.72 -5.59 -6.15
C PHE A 82 7.68 -4.70 -5.44
N LEU A 83 7.99 -4.21 -4.25
CA LEU A 83 7.06 -3.40 -3.46
C LEU A 83 6.75 -2.07 -4.15
N GLU A 84 7.77 -1.39 -4.68
CA GLU A 84 7.62 -0.13 -5.41
C GLU A 84 6.77 -0.30 -6.67
N GLU A 85 7.03 -1.35 -7.47
CA GLU A 85 6.28 -1.64 -8.69
C GLU A 85 4.83 -2.05 -8.42
N ILE A 86 4.58 -2.87 -7.38
CA ILE A 86 3.23 -3.18 -6.93
C ILE A 86 2.48 -1.92 -6.55
N ILE A 87 3.10 -1.04 -5.75
CA ILE A 87 2.49 0.22 -5.30
C ILE A 87 2.16 1.11 -6.50
N LYS A 88 3.08 1.28 -7.46
CA LYS A 88 2.79 2.02 -8.69
C LYS A 88 1.59 1.43 -9.43
N LYS A 89 1.54 0.10 -9.60
CA LYS A 89 0.49 -0.58 -10.36
C LYS A 89 -0.89 -0.52 -9.70
N VAL A 90 -0.97 -0.62 -8.36
CA VAL A 90 -2.26 -0.57 -7.66
C VAL A 90 -2.85 0.83 -7.55
N PHE A 91 -2.00 1.86 -7.58
CA PHE A 91 -2.41 3.27 -7.58
C PHE A 91 -2.59 3.86 -8.97
N ASP A 92 -2.26 3.13 -10.03
CA ASP A 92 -2.55 3.53 -11.41
C ASP A 92 -4.08 3.66 -11.60
N PRO A 93 -4.58 4.86 -11.97
CA PRO A 93 -6.00 5.06 -12.25
C PRO A 93 -6.55 4.14 -13.35
N ALA A 94 -5.70 3.61 -14.24
CA ALA A 94 -6.09 2.63 -15.26
C ALA A 94 -6.58 1.31 -14.65
N LEU A 95 -6.09 0.93 -13.47
CA LEU A 95 -6.59 -0.24 -12.74
C LEU A 95 -7.96 0.04 -12.09
N ASN A 96 -8.38 1.30 -11.97
CA ASN A 96 -9.67 1.72 -11.40
C ASN A 96 -9.91 1.23 -9.94
N LEU A 97 -8.85 0.95 -9.18
CA LEU A 97 -8.93 0.84 -7.72
C LEU A 97 -8.91 2.22 -7.06
N PHE A 98 -8.07 3.12 -7.56
CA PHE A 98 -7.99 4.51 -7.15
C PHE A 98 -8.31 5.44 -8.33
N LYS A 99 -8.72 6.66 -8.02
CA LYS A 99 -8.90 7.76 -8.96
C LYS A 99 -8.14 8.98 -8.48
N THR A 100 -7.91 9.90 -9.39
CA THR A 100 -7.33 11.20 -9.11
C THR A 100 -8.41 12.28 -9.00
N THR A 101 -8.18 13.26 -8.13
CA THR A 101 -8.99 14.48 -8.03
C THR A 101 -8.85 15.33 -9.29
N SER A 102 -9.91 16.07 -9.63
CA SER A 102 -9.90 17.02 -10.74
C SER A 102 -9.06 18.26 -10.36
N GLY A 103 -7.78 18.26 -10.70
CA GLY A 103 -6.92 19.44 -10.60
C GLY A 103 -5.52 19.19 -10.05
N ASP A 104 -5.41 18.50 -8.91
CA ASP A 104 -4.15 18.28 -8.19
C ASP A 104 -3.69 16.82 -8.17
N GLU A 105 -4.34 15.96 -8.96
CA GLU A 105 -3.98 14.56 -9.21
C GLU A 105 -3.79 13.71 -7.93
N ARG A 106 -4.55 14.03 -6.88
CA ARG A 106 -4.48 13.31 -5.60
C ARG A 106 -5.31 12.04 -5.61
N LEU A 107 -4.77 10.98 -5.04
CA LEU A 107 -5.37 9.65 -5.06
C LEU A 107 -6.44 9.46 -3.98
N TYR A 108 -7.58 8.89 -4.37
CA TYR A 108 -8.63 8.42 -3.47
C TYR A 108 -9.29 7.15 -4.02
N PRO A 109 -9.94 6.31 -3.18
CA PRO A 109 -10.60 5.10 -3.63
C PRO A 109 -11.64 5.37 -4.72
N SER A 110 -11.57 4.61 -5.81
CA SER A 110 -12.51 4.76 -6.92
C SER A 110 -13.93 4.37 -6.47
N PRO A 111 -14.95 5.25 -6.66
CA PRO A 111 -16.35 4.91 -6.40
C PRO A 111 -16.87 3.77 -7.27
N THR A 112 -16.16 3.48 -8.37
CA THR A 112 -16.47 2.44 -9.36
C THR A 112 -15.52 1.25 -9.28
N SER A 113 -14.79 1.09 -8.17
CA SER A 113 -13.88 -0.04 -7.94
C SER A 113 -14.58 -1.39 -7.88
N TYR A 114 -15.89 -1.41 -7.58
CA TYR A 114 -16.74 -2.61 -7.57
C TYR A 114 -16.83 -3.34 -8.92
N ILE A 115 -16.30 -2.76 -10.01
CA ILE A 115 -16.12 -3.47 -11.27
C ILE A 115 -15.20 -4.69 -11.13
N HIS A 116 -14.30 -4.67 -10.14
CA HIS A 116 -13.53 -5.84 -9.73
C HIS A 116 -14.34 -6.64 -8.72
N GLU A 117 -14.59 -7.92 -9.00
CA GLU A 117 -15.36 -8.79 -8.11
C GLU A 117 -14.77 -8.87 -6.69
N ASN A 118 -13.44 -8.77 -6.58
CA ASN A 118 -12.67 -8.85 -5.33
C ASN A 118 -12.11 -7.50 -4.87
N TYR A 119 -12.76 -6.37 -5.22
CA TYR A 119 -12.26 -5.02 -4.91
C TYR A 119 -11.93 -4.80 -3.42
N LEU A 120 -12.73 -5.35 -2.49
CA LEU A 120 -12.47 -5.23 -1.05
C LEU A 120 -11.16 -5.93 -0.65
N GLN A 121 -10.94 -7.14 -1.15
CA GLN A 121 -9.71 -7.89 -0.89
C GLN A 121 -8.50 -7.23 -1.55
N LEU A 122 -8.69 -6.58 -2.70
CA LEU A 122 -7.65 -5.76 -3.33
C LEU A 122 -7.30 -4.56 -2.45
N PHE A 123 -8.27 -3.82 -1.89
CA PHE A 123 -8.00 -2.75 -0.94
C PHE A 123 -7.29 -3.24 0.33
N GLU A 124 -7.68 -4.40 0.87
CA GLU A 124 -6.97 -5.03 1.99
C GLU A 124 -5.51 -5.33 1.63
N PHE A 125 -5.27 -5.89 0.45
CA PHE A 125 -3.94 -6.17 -0.06
C PHE A 125 -3.10 -4.89 -0.22
N VAL A 126 -3.67 -3.84 -0.82
CA VAL A 126 -3.02 -2.52 -0.94
C VAL A 126 -2.65 -1.97 0.43
N GLY A 127 -3.56 -2.06 1.41
CA GLY A 127 -3.30 -1.65 2.79
C GLY A 127 -2.16 -2.45 3.44
N LYS A 128 -2.09 -3.77 3.20
CA LYS A 128 -0.98 -4.62 3.66
C LYS A 128 0.35 -4.21 3.01
N MET A 129 0.37 -3.88 1.72
CA MET A 129 1.58 -3.42 1.01
C MET A 129 2.08 -2.07 1.53
N LEU A 130 1.19 -1.09 1.71
CA LEU A 130 1.55 0.19 2.32
C LEU A 130 2.06 0.01 3.76
N GLY A 131 1.35 -0.79 4.57
CA GLY A 131 1.77 -1.10 5.93
C GLY A 131 3.14 -1.76 5.96
N LYS A 132 3.42 -2.67 5.02
CA LYS A 132 4.72 -3.31 4.86
C LYS A 132 5.82 -2.32 4.48
N ALA A 133 5.56 -1.41 3.53
CA ALA A 133 6.50 -0.35 3.17
C ALA A 133 6.86 0.50 4.40
N VAL A 134 5.84 0.92 5.16
CA VAL A 134 6.04 1.67 6.41
C VAL A 134 6.81 0.83 7.43
N TYR A 135 6.52 -0.46 7.58
CA TYR A 135 7.19 -1.35 8.52
C TYR A 135 8.68 -1.52 8.20
N GLU A 136 9.02 -1.72 6.92
CA GLU A 136 10.41 -1.85 6.46
C GLU A 136 11.15 -0.52 6.35
N GLY A 137 10.44 0.60 6.43
CA GLY A 137 11.04 1.93 6.25
C GLY A 137 11.35 2.25 4.79
N ILE A 138 10.62 1.61 3.87
CA ILE A 138 10.67 1.90 2.44
C ILE A 138 9.79 3.13 2.19
N VAL A 139 10.38 4.15 1.58
CA VAL A 139 9.67 5.37 1.19
C VAL A 139 8.92 5.11 -0.10
N VAL A 140 7.62 5.37 -0.09
CA VAL A 140 6.74 5.21 -1.25
C VAL A 140 6.03 6.54 -1.48
N ASP A 141 6.00 6.99 -2.72
CA ASP A 141 5.37 8.26 -3.09
C ASP A 141 3.93 8.00 -3.54
N VAL A 142 2.99 8.20 -2.63
CA VAL A 142 1.56 8.02 -2.90
C VAL A 142 0.82 9.29 -2.46
N PRO A 143 0.49 10.20 -3.41
CA PRO A 143 -0.10 11.50 -3.09
C PRO A 143 -1.60 11.38 -2.79
N PHE A 144 -1.95 10.79 -1.65
CA PHE A 144 -3.34 10.67 -1.22
C PHE A 144 -4.02 12.04 -1.07
N ALA A 145 -5.30 12.09 -1.42
CA ALA A 145 -6.12 13.26 -1.20
C ALA A 145 -6.37 13.48 0.29
N SER A 146 -6.37 14.76 0.70
CA SER A 146 -6.46 15.11 2.12
C SER A 146 -7.74 14.61 2.78
N PHE A 147 -8.89 14.71 2.10
CA PHE A 147 -10.17 14.17 2.60
C PHE A 147 -10.11 12.67 2.85
N PHE A 148 -9.42 11.92 1.99
CA PHE A 148 -9.28 10.48 2.14
C PHE A 148 -8.40 10.13 3.34
N LEU A 149 -7.32 10.89 3.56
CA LEU A 149 -6.48 10.73 4.74
C LEU A 149 -7.22 11.11 6.03
N SER A 150 -7.98 12.21 6.03
CA SER A 150 -8.85 12.60 7.15
C SER A 150 -9.81 11.48 7.52
N GLN A 151 -10.42 10.86 6.51
CA GLN A 151 -11.32 9.74 6.68
C GLN A 151 -10.65 8.50 7.26
N LEU A 152 -9.50 8.13 6.69
CA LEU A 152 -8.72 6.97 7.13
C LEU A 152 -8.24 7.11 8.59
N LEU A 153 -7.91 8.33 9.02
CA LEU A 153 -7.44 8.64 10.37
C LEU A 153 -8.59 8.83 11.39
N GLY A 154 -9.85 8.76 10.95
CA GLY A 154 -11.01 8.91 11.83
C GLY A 154 -11.30 10.35 12.26
N HIS A 155 -10.83 11.35 11.52
CA HIS A 155 -11.03 12.78 11.83
C HIS A 155 -12.47 13.28 11.58
N HIS A 156 -13.38 12.40 11.12
CA HIS A 156 -14.82 12.69 10.94
C HIS A 156 -15.58 13.05 12.22
N HIS A 157 -14.98 12.89 13.40
CA HIS A 157 -15.65 13.05 14.69
C HIS A 157 -15.17 14.28 15.49
N SER A 158 -14.58 15.28 14.82
CA SER A 158 -14.36 16.58 15.46
C SER A 158 -15.52 17.52 15.12
N VAL A 159 -16.12 18.12 16.16
CA VAL A 159 -17.29 19.02 16.11
C VAL A 159 -17.10 20.26 15.21
N PHE A 160 -15.89 20.46 14.65
CA PHE A 160 -15.49 21.60 13.84
C PHE A 160 -15.16 21.26 12.37
N TYR A 161 -15.29 20.00 11.93
CA TYR A 161 -14.98 19.58 10.55
C TYR A 161 -16.26 19.15 9.83
N SER A 162 -16.71 19.94 8.85
CA SER A 162 -17.86 19.60 8.01
C SER A 162 -17.40 18.99 6.68
N SER A 163 -18.14 17.99 6.18
CA SER A 163 -17.91 17.39 4.85
C SER A 163 -17.94 18.41 3.70
N VAL A 164 -18.60 19.56 3.92
CA VAL A 164 -18.66 20.69 2.97
C VAL A 164 -17.31 21.40 2.82
N ASP A 165 -16.46 21.40 3.85
CA ASP A 165 -15.15 22.05 3.82
C ASP A 165 -14.10 21.22 3.06
N GLU A 166 -14.36 19.91 2.85
CA GLU A 166 -13.51 19.01 2.08
C GLU A 166 -13.91 18.96 0.59
N LEU A 167 -15.14 19.41 0.25
CA LEU A 167 -15.62 19.46 -1.14
C LEU A 167 -14.70 20.22 -2.10
N PRO A 168 -14.04 21.34 -1.75
CA PRO A 168 -13.10 22.01 -2.65
C PRO A 168 -11.95 21.10 -3.11
N SER A 169 -11.53 20.15 -2.27
CA SER A 169 -10.46 19.19 -2.59
C SER A 169 -10.96 17.94 -3.33
N LEU A 170 -12.26 17.65 -3.22
CA LEU A 170 -12.93 16.56 -3.94
C LEU A 170 -13.36 16.98 -5.35
N ASP A 171 -14.08 18.10 -5.41
CA ASP A 171 -14.66 18.68 -6.61
C ASP A 171 -14.91 20.19 -6.39
N SER A 172 -13.95 21.00 -6.86
CA SER A 172 -14.00 22.45 -6.75
C SER A 172 -15.20 23.06 -7.50
N GLU A 173 -15.66 22.44 -8.58
CA GLU A 173 -16.77 22.93 -9.39
C GLU A 173 -18.10 22.69 -8.67
N PHE A 174 -18.28 21.49 -8.11
CA PHE A 174 -19.44 21.16 -7.30
C PHE A 174 -19.55 22.03 -6.04
N TYR A 175 -18.43 22.30 -5.36
CA TYR A 175 -18.40 23.23 -4.23
C TYR A 175 -18.84 24.65 -4.62
N LYS A 176 -18.36 25.17 -5.75
CA LYS A 176 -18.77 26.49 -6.28
C LYS A 176 -20.26 26.52 -6.61
N ASN A 177 -20.79 25.47 -7.21
CA ASN A 177 -22.22 25.36 -7.52
C ASN A 177 -23.06 25.34 -6.23
N LEU A 178 -22.67 24.58 -5.20
CA LEU A 178 -23.36 24.54 -3.91
C LEU A 178 -23.28 25.86 -3.14
N THR A 179 -22.14 26.55 -3.17
CA THR A 179 -21.98 27.86 -2.51
C THR A 179 -22.69 29.00 -3.25
N SER A 180 -23.01 28.82 -4.54
CA SER A 180 -23.73 29.81 -5.35
C SER A 180 -25.26 29.75 -5.19
N ILE A 181 -25.80 28.73 -4.51
CA ILE A 181 -27.25 28.55 -4.25
C ILE A 181 -27.68 29.27 -2.94
N LYS A 182 -26.85 30.17 -2.41
CA LYS A 182 -27.16 30.97 -1.21
C LYS A 182 -27.90 32.26 -1.54
#